data_AF-A0A3P9M1W0-F1
#
_entry.id   AF-A0A3P9M1W0-F1
#
_cell.length_a   1.000
_cell.length_b   1.000
_cell.length_c   1.000
_cell.angle_alpha   90.00
_cell.angle_beta   90.00
_cell.angle_gamma   90.00
#
_symmetry.space_group_name_H-M   'P 1'
#
loop_
_entity.id
_entity.type
_entity.pdbx_description
1 polymer ?
#
loop_
_entity_poly.entity_id
_entity_poly.type
_entity_poly.pdbx_seq_one_letter_code
_entity_poly.pdbx_strand_id
1 'polypeptide(L)'
;MPLHSVLKILGRMTANKVLEPGSSTTQSLCERIRDEAALKKAKIHPFSILLATENYKRGHGYMGKPKWEPNKSILKALESAFYCSFMNVEPVGKRFLVAVDVSTSPSTVVPGTAITTADAAAAITMIFTRTEADTHVLVFSERAVVPCPLSPQMTLAEVTAELVKNPSGNTDSSLPITWATENGKGVDVFIILTNNPLWTCTTSPVESLKKYRQTTGASSKLVFCGLTSYGHAFTDTGDRGLLNVSGFDLGALTVIRNFSQDLI
;
A
#
# COMPACT_ATOMS: atom_id res chain seq x y z
N MET A 1 6.73 17.08 21.96
CA MET A 1 7.22 16.74 20.60
C MET A 1 6.06 16.30 19.71
N PRO A 2 5.94 16.78 18.46
CA PRO A 2 4.92 16.34 17.50
C PRO A 2 4.96 14.82 17.24
N LEU A 3 3.80 14.20 17.05
CA LEU A 3 3.70 12.73 16.94
C LEU A 3 4.42 12.19 15.69
N HIS A 4 4.33 12.88 14.56
CA HIS A 4 5.10 12.56 13.35
C HIS A 4 6.62 12.49 13.60
N SER A 5 7.16 13.43 14.38
CA SER A 5 8.59 13.46 14.71
C SER A 5 8.96 12.28 15.60
N VAL A 6 8.13 11.98 16.59
CA VAL A 6 8.32 10.85 17.52
C VAL A 6 8.45 9.54 16.75
N LEU A 7 7.51 9.24 15.85
CA LEU A 7 7.50 8.01 15.05
C LEU A 7 8.80 7.79 14.26
N LYS A 8 9.41 8.87 13.75
CA LYS A 8 10.66 8.80 12.97
C LYS A 8 11.90 8.55 13.83
N ILE A 9 11.85 8.85 15.13
CA ILE A 9 13.03 8.81 16.01
C ILE A 9 12.92 7.79 17.15
N LEU A 10 11.89 6.93 17.16
CA LEU A 10 11.69 5.88 18.18
C LEU A 10 12.95 5.05 18.43
N GLY A 11 13.61 4.61 17.36
CA GLY A 11 14.85 3.85 17.44
C GLY A 11 15.98 4.62 18.14
N ARG A 12 16.16 5.91 17.80
CA ARG A 12 17.17 6.77 18.41
C ARG A 12 16.87 7.06 19.89
N MET A 13 15.61 7.29 20.23
CA MET A 13 15.19 7.49 21.62
C MET A 13 15.41 6.22 22.45
N THR A 14 15.17 5.04 21.87
CA THR A 14 15.43 3.75 22.52
C THR A 14 16.94 3.53 22.69
N ALA A 15 17.74 3.77 21.65
CA ALA A 15 19.21 3.66 21.70
C ALA A 15 19.83 4.57 22.77
N ASN A 16 19.28 5.77 22.96
CA ASN A 16 19.73 6.74 23.94
C ASN A 16 19.14 6.53 25.35
N LYS A 17 18.49 5.37 25.60
CA LYS A 17 17.88 5.01 26.89
C LYS A 17 16.80 6.00 27.39
N VAL A 18 16.15 6.72 26.47
CA VAL A 18 14.98 7.56 26.79
C VAL A 18 13.72 6.71 26.91
N LEU A 19 13.63 5.63 26.13
CA LEU A 19 12.49 4.71 26.07
C LEU A 19 12.87 3.33 26.64
N GLU A 20 13.22 3.30 27.91
CA GLU A 20 13.54 2.04 28.59
C GLU A 20 12.28 1.19 28.82
N PRO A 21 12.37 -0.15 28.75
CA PRO A 21 11.26 -1.05 29.07
C PRO A 21 10.70 -0.80 30.48
N GLY A 22 9.37 -0.65 30.58
CA GLY A 22 8.69 -0.41 31.86
C GLY A 22 8.80 1.02 32.41
N SER A 23 9.53 1.92 31.76
CA SER A 23 9.60 3.32 32.20
C SER A 23 8.27 4.07 32.00
N SER A 24 8.01 5.05 32.86
CA SER A 24 6.83 5.93 32.75
C SER A 24 6.80 6.69 31.42
N THR A 25 7.97 7.07 30.89
CA THR A 25 8.13 7.69 29.57
C THR A 25 7.63 6.78 28.45
N THR A 26 8.01 5.49 28.48
CA THR A 26 7.54 4.51 27.50
C THR A 26 6.04 4.30 27.60
N GLN A 27 5.47 4.22 28.81
CA GLN A 27 4.03 4.06 29.02
C GLN A 27 3.24 5.25 28.47
N SER A 28 3.64 6.48 28.84
CA SER A 28 3.02 7.72 28.36
C SER A 28 3.10 7.84 26.83
N LEU A 29 4.21 7.43 26.23
CA LEU A 29 4.34 7.38 24.78
C LEU A 29 3.38 6.37 24.15
N CYS A 30 3.29 5.15 24.70
CA CYS A 30 2.39 4.12 24.22
C CYS A 30 0.91 4.52 24.34
N GLU A 31 0.52 5.23 25.39
CA GLU A 31 -0.82 5.81 25.52
C GLU A 31 -1.07 6.85 24.43
N ARG A 32 -0.13 7.76 24.22
CA ARG A 32 -0.26 8.80 23.19
C ARG A 32 -0.28 8.27 21.76
N ILE A 33 0.43 7.18 21.47
CA ILE A 33 0.40 6.52 20.15
C ILE A 33 -0.97 5.85 19.91
N ARG A 34 -1.61 5.33 20.97
CA ARG A 34 -2.93 4.67 20.90
C ARG A 34 -4.10 5.65 20.95
N ASP A 35 -3.88 6.90 21.33
CA ASP A 35 -4.91 7.92 21.43
C ASP A 35 -5.40 8.34 20.03
N GLU A 36 -6.64 7.97 19.70
CA GLU A 36 -7.31 8.29 18.46
C GLU A 36 -7.41 9.80 18.22
N ALA A 37 -7.67 10.60 19.27
CA ALA A 37 -7.75 12.05 19.15
C ALA A 37 -6.38 12.65 18.81
N ALA A 38 -5.31 12.12 19.39
CA ALA A 38 -3.95 12.52 19.06
C ALA A 38 -3.56 12.13 17.63
N LEU A 39 -3.91 10.91 17.19
CA LEU A 39 -3.69 10.46 15.81
C LEU A 39 -4.44 11.33 14.80
N LYS A 40 -5.70 11.65 15.08
CA LYS A 40 -6.55 12.49 14.24
C LYS A 40 -6.06 13.93 14.17
N LYS A 41 -5.75 14.54 15.31
CA LYS A 41 -5.20 15.90 15.37
C LYS A 41 -3.90 16.03 14.59
N ALA A 42 -3.06 15.00 14.65
CA ALA A 42 -1.78 14.97 13.92
C ALA A 42 -1.92 14.50 12.47
N LYS A 43 -3.11 14.09 12.01
CA LYS A 43 -3.37 13.54 10.67
C LYS A 43 -2.40 12.42 10.30
N ILE A 44 -2.13 11.52 11.25
CA ILE A 44 -1.20 10.42 11.02
C ILE A 44 -1.84 9.42 10.05
N HIS A 45 -1.17 9.15 8.93
CA HIS A 45 -1.61 8.18 7.94
C HIS A 45 -1.14 6.75 8.30
N PRO A 46 -1.92 5.68 8.04
CA PRO A 46 -1.56 4.29 8.34
C PRO A 46 -0.22 3.87 7.76
N PHE A 47 0.06 4.24 6.52
CA PHE A 47 1.36 3.97 5.89
C PHE A 47 2.56 4.58 6.67
N SER A 48 2.37 5.73 7.33
CA SER A 48 3.43 6.33 8.17
C SER A 48 3.68 5.50 9.43
N ILE A 49 2.63 4.91 10.02
CA ILE A 49 2.77 3.99 11.15
C ILE A 49 3.47 2.72 10.70
N LEU A 50 3.06 2.12 9.58
CA LEU A 50 3.69 0.91 9.05
C LEU A 50 5.19 1.11 8.81
N LEU A 51 5.57 2.22 8.17
CA LEU A 51 6.97 2.56 7.96
C LEU A 51 7.73 2.74 9.28
N ALA A 52 7.12 3.37 10.28
CA ALA A 52 7.73 3.52 11.61
C ALA A 52 7.89 2.17 12.31
N THR A 53 6.89 1.29 12.24
CA THR A 53 6.91 -0.07 12.78
C THR A 53 8.05 -0.89 12.19
N GLU A 54 8.14 -0.96 10.86
CA GLU A 54 9.18 -1.75 10.19
C GLU A 54 10.57 -1.18 10.44
N ASN A 55 10.73 0.16 10.44
CA ASN A 55 12.00 0.78 10.81
C ASN A 55 12.38 0.47 12.26
N TYR A 56 11.42 0.50 13.20
CA TYR A 56 11.69 0.24 14.60
C TYR A 56 12.03 -1.24 14.86
N LYS A 57 11.34 -2.18 14.20
CA LYS A 57 11.59 -3.63 14.27
C LYS A 57 13.02 -4.01 13.85
N ARG A 58 13.62 -3.31 12.88
CA ARG A 58 14.98 -3.57 12.41
C ARG A 58 16.05 -3.49 13.51
N GLY A 59 15.82 -2.74 14.59
CA GLY A 59 16.76 -2.62 15.70
C GLY A 59 18.04 -1.84 15.37
N HIS A 60 18.12 -1.21 14.20
CA HIS A 60 19.26 -0.39 13.82
C HIS A 60 18.90 0.71 12.82
N GLY A 61 19.66 1.81 12.88
CA GLY A 61 19.53 2.93 11.96
C GLY A 61 20.29 2.74 10.66
N TYR A 62 20.42 3.84 9.90
CA TYR A 62 21.19 3.89 8.66
C TYR A 62 22.66 3.48 8.90
N MET A 63 23.25 2.71 7.99
CA MET A 63 24.59 2.13 8.17
C MET A 63 24.76 1.29 9.45
N GLY A 64 23.67 0.72 9.97
CA GLY A 64 23.70 -0.14 11.16
C GLY A 64 23.86 0.61 12.48
N LYS A 65 23.74 1.95 12.50
CA LYS A 65 23.83 2.78 13.71
C LYS A 65 22.77 3.89 13.72
N PRO A 66 22.25 4.30 14.90
CA PRO A 66 22.43 3.66 16.20
C PRO A 66 21.78 2.27 16.25
N LYS A 67 22.18 1.41 17.18
CA LYS A 67 21.51 0.11 17.43
C LYS A 67 20.61 0.23 18.65
N TRP A 68 19.48 -0.47 18.63
CA TRP A 68 18.53 -0.55 19.74
C TRP A 68 17.85 -1.91 19.77
N GLU A 69 17.30 -2.27 20.91
CA GLU A 69 16.41 -3.42 21.04
C GLU A 69 14.95 -2.96 20.93
N PRO A 70 14.17 -3.48 19.97
CA PRO A 70 12.77 -3.07 19.82
C PRO A 70 11.92 -3.41 21.05
N ASN A 71 11.28 -2.40 21.64
CA ASN A 71 10.40 -2.58 22.78
C ASN A 71 9.03 -3.14 22.35
N LYS A 72 8.65 -4.30 22.90
CA LYS A 72 7.37 -4.98 22.61
C LYS A 72 6.14 -4.11 22.90
N SER A 73 6.16 -3.29 23.95
CA SER A 73 5.04 -2.41 24.28
C SER A 73 4.84 -1.32 23.23
N ILE A 74 5.93 -0.78 22.68
CA ILE A 74 5.88 0.21 21.60
C ILE A 74 5.37 -0.44 20.32
N LEU A 75 5.88 -1.63 19.97
CA LEU A 75 5.41 -2.37 18.80
C LEU A 75 3.90 -2.66 18.85
N LYS A 76 3.39 -3.10 20.00
CA LYS A 76 1.96 -3.32 20.21
C LYS A 76 1.16 -2.02 20.10
N ALA A 77 1.68 -0.91 20.63
CA ALA A 77 1.03 0.40 20.49
C ALA A 77 0.98 0.86 19.02
N LEU A 78 2.07 0.68 18.27
CA LEU A 78 2.13 1.01 16.85
C LEU A 78 1.18 0.16 16.02
N GLU A 79 1.06 -1.14 16.31
CA GLU A 79 0.10 -2.02 15.65
C GLU A 79 -1.34 -1.55 15.85
N SER A 80 -1.72 -1.20 17.09
CA SER A 80 -3.06 -0.61 17.34
C SER A 80 -3.24 0.72 16.60
N ALA A 81 -2.22 1.58 16.62
CA ALA A 81 -2.26 2.88 15.95
C ALA A 81 -2.40 2.76 14.43
N PHE A 82 -1.83 1.71 13.82
CA PHE A 82 -1.98 1.44 12.39
C PHE A 82 -3.46 1.33 12.02
N TYR A 83 -4.22 0.49 12.74
CA TYR A 83 -5.64 0.30 12.46
C TYR A 83 -6.50 1.51 12.83
N CYS A 84 -6.21 2.19 13.95
CA CYS A 84 -6.93 3.43 14.31
C CYS A 84 -6.69 4.54 13.27
N SER A 85 -5.50 4.63 12.70
CA SER A 85 -5.14 5.72 11.78
C SER A 85 -5.88 5.70 10.43
N PHE A 86 -6.58 4.61 10.08
CA PHE A 86 -7.43 4.59 8.89
C PHE A 86 -8.54 5.65 8.92
N MET A 87 -8.96 6.11 10.11
CA MET A 87 -9.94 7.21 10.26
C MET A 87 -9.47 8.54 9.64
N ASN A 88 -8.15 8.67 9.38
CA ASN A 88 -7.55 9.87 8.80
C ASN A 88 -7.43 9.80 7.28
N VAL A 89 -7.83 8.69 6.66
CA VAL A 89 -7.84 8.55 5.21
C VAL A 89 -9.20 8.97 4.71
N GLU A 90 -9.22 10.03 3.90
CA GLU A 90 -10.45 10.55 3.31
C GLU A 90 -10.82 9.73 2.07
N PRO A 91 -12.05 9.18 2.00
CA PRO A 91 -12.50 8.43 0.84
C PRO A 91 -12.67 9.34 -0.38
N VAL A 92 -12.55 8.74 -1.56
CA VAL A 92 -12.73 9.33 -2.88
C VAL A 92 -14.15 9.12 -3.38
N GLY A 93 -14.79 8.01 -3.00
CA GLY A 93 -16.14 7.67 -3.42
C GLY A 93 -16.19 7.18 -4.87
N LYS A 94 -15.13 6.51 -5.32
CA LYS A 94 -15.02 5.91 -6.66
C LYS A 94 -14.99 4.39 -6.54
N ARG A 95 -15.24 3.70 -7.64
CA ARG A 95 -15.17 2.24 -7.71
C ARG A 95 -13.76 1.82 -8.08
N PHE A 96 -13.07 1.16 -7.16
CA PHE A 96 -11.68 0.77 -7.32
C PHE A 96 -11.56 -0.71 -7.65
N LEU A 97 -10.58 -1.05 -8.48
CA LEU A 97 -10.09 -2.41 -8.62
C LEU A 97 -8.61 -2.41 -8.31
N VAL A 98 -8.22 -3.03 -7.20
CA VAL A 98 -6.83 -3.23 -6.80
C VAL A 98 -6.40 -4.63 -7.23
N ALA A 99 -5.47 -4.70 -8.17
CA ALA A 99 -4.90 -5.95 -8.63
C ALA A 99 -3.47 -6.10 -8.13
N VAL A 100 -3.18 -7.19 -7.43
CA VAL A 100 -1.88 -7.50 -6.85
C VAL A 100 -1.20 -8.59 -7.66
N ASP A 101 -0.01 -8.29 -8.14
CA ASP A 101 0.84 -9.24 -8.84
C ASP A 101 1.48 -10.23 -7.86
N VAL A 102 1.20 -11.53 -8.01
CA VAL A 102 1.74 -12.59 -7.13
C VAL A 102 3.05 -13.20 -7.63
N SER A 103 3.56 -12.76 -8.79
CA SER A 103 4.91 -13.10 -9.21
C SER A 103 5.99 -12.42 -8.35
N THR A 104 5.57 -11.43 -7.57
CA THR A 104 6.43 -10.62 -6.72
C THR A 104 7.03 -11.48 -5.62
N SER A 105 8.36 -11.46 -5.50
CA SER A 105 9.02 -12.10 -4.35
C SER A 105 8.54 -11.41 -3.08
N PRO A 106 7.87 -12.11 -2.15
CA PRO A 106 7.25 -11.48 -0.99
C PRO A 106 8.28 -10.90 -0.02
N SER A 107 9.55 -11.28 -0.14
CA SER A 107 10.66 -10.86 0.71
C SER A 107 11.44 -9.65 0.18
N THR A 108 11.16 -9.18 -1.04
CA THR A 108 11.88 -8.02 -1.60
C THR A 108 11.47 -6.75 -0.86
N VAL A 109 12.43 -5.86 -0.59
CA VAL A 109 12.17 -4.59 0.11
C VAL A 109 11.92 -3.48 -0.92
N VAL A 110 10.88 -2.68 -0.68
CA VAL A 110 10.59 -1.48 -1.48
C VAL A 110 11.76 -0.49 -1.34
N PRO A 111 12.41 -0.06 -2.44
CA PRO A 111 13.57 0.82 -2.41
C PRO A 111 13.33 2.08 -1.56
N GLY A 112 14.31 2.42 -0.72
CA GLY A 112 14.22 3.58 0.17
C GLY A 112 13.40 3.36 1.45
N THR A 113 12.89 2.15 1.71
CA THR A 113 11.96 1.92 2.83
C THR A 113 12.32 0.75 3.77
N ALA A 114 11.50 0.68 4.83
CA ALA A 114 11.21 -0.39 5.77
C ALA A 114 10.85 -1.76 5.19
N ILE A 115 10.05 -1.70 4.13
CA ILE A 115 8.83 -2.50 4.02
C ILE A 115 9.01 -3.51 2.89
N THR A 116 8.55 -4.74 3.10
CA THR A 116 8.52 -5.74 2.03
C THR A 116 7.49 -5.37 0.96
N THR A 117 7.66 -5.85 -0.26
CA THR A 117 6.70 -5.60 -1.34
C THR A 117 5.34 -6.23 -1.04
N ALA A 118 5.33 -7.39 -0.36
CA ALA A 118 4.10 -8.04 0.07
C ALA A 118 3.36 -7.21 1.14
N ASP A 119 4.06 -6.71 2.16
CA ASP A 119 3.45 -5.86 3.18
C ASP A 119 3.00 -4.50 2.62
N ALA A 120 3.76 -3.95 1.66
CA ALA A 120 3.35 -2.75 0.95
C ALA A 120 2.07 -3.00 0.14
N ALA A 121 2.01 -4.07 -0.66
CA ALA A 121 0.83 -4.43 -1.42
C ALA A 121 -0.39 -4.69 -0.52
N ALA A 122 -0.20 -5.42 0.58
CA ALA A 122 -1.24 -5.66 1.57
C ALA A 122 -1.73 -4.36 2.20
N ALA A 123 -0.83 -3.47 2.64
CA ALA A 123 -1.21 -2.21 3.25
C ALA A 123 -1.97 -1.30 2.28
N ILE A 124 -1.55 -1.23 1.02
CA ILE A 124 -2.25 -0.45 -0.03
C ILE A 124 -3.64 -1.02 -0.27
N THR A 125 -3.73 -2.33 -0.44
CA THR A 125 -5.01 -3.02 -0.64
C THR A 125 -5.95 -2.81 0.55
N MET A 126 -5.42 -2.85 1.78
CA MET A 126 -6.18 -2.55 3.00
C MET A 126 -6.66 -1.10 3.04
N ILE A 127 -5.84 -0.14 2.59
CA ILE A 127 -6.24 1.26 2.53
C ILE A 127 -7.47 1.41 1.65
N PHE A 128 -7.45 0.92 0.41
CA PHE A 128 -8.62 1.05 -0.48
C PHE A 128 -9.82 0.24 0.03
N THR A 129 -9.64 -1.02 0.43
CA THR A 129 -10.76 -1.86 0.90
C THR A 129 -11.44 -1.37 2.19
N ARG A 130 -10.71 -0.67 3.07
CA ARG A 130 -11.28 -0.12 4.31
C ARG A 130 -11.82 1.29 4.16
N THR A 131 -11.48 2.01 3.09
CA THR A 131 -11.89 3.42 2.90
C THR A 131 -12.94 3.58 1.81
N GLU A 132 -12.85 2.81 0.73
CA GLU A 132 -13.75 2.88 -0.41
C GLU A 132 -14.78 1.76 -0.35
N ALA A 133 -16.05 2.14 -0.44
CA ALA A 133 -17.18 1.21 -0.31
C ALA A 133 -17.23 0.15 -1.43
N ASP A 134 -16.76 0.49 -2.63
CA ASP A 134 -16.75 -0.40 -3.80
C ASP A 134 -15.31 -0.64 -4.27
N THR A 135 -14.66 -1.59 -3.61
CA THR A 135 -13.31 -2.04 -3.97
C THR A 135 -13.33 -3.52 -4.31
N HIS A 136 -12.89 -3.86 -5.51
CA HIS A 136 -12.57 -5.22 -5.90
C HIS A 136 -11.09 -5.48 -5.74
N VAL A 137 -10.73 -6.60 -5.11
CA VAL A 137 -9.35 -7.04 -4.96
C VAL A 137 -9.13 -8.30 -5.79
N LEU A 138 -8.16 -8.25 -6.68
CA LEU A 138 -7.74 -9.37 -7.50
C LEU A 138 -6.27 -9.69 -7.22
N VAL A 139 -5.94 -10.97 -7.31
CA VAL A 139 -4.56 -11.43 -7.42
C VAL A 139 -4.35 -12.02 -8.81
N PHE A 140 -3.23 -11.70 -9.45
CA PHE A 140 -3.00 -12.11 -10.84
C PHE A 140 -1.57 -12.56 -11.11
N SER A 141 -1.44 -13.46 -12.08
CA SER A 141 -0.19 -14.01 -12.63
C SER A 141 -0.32 -14.17 -14.16
N GLU A 142 0.38 -15.11 -14.80
CA GLU A 142 0.48 -15.20 -16.26
C GLU A 142 -0.86 -15.59 -16.89
N ARG A 143 -1.61 -16.47 -16.23
CA ARG A 143 -2.78 -17.13 -16.81
C ARG A 143 -4.00 -17.11 -15.91
N ALA A 144 -3.84 -16.62 -14.69
CA ALA A 144 -4.88 -16.64 -13.69
C ALA A 144 -5.06 -15.25 -13.12
N VAL A 145 -6.32 -14.84 -13.05
CA VAL A 145 -6.79 -13.72 -12.26
C VAL A 145 -7.84 -14.27 -11.32
N VAL A 146 -7.58 -14.15 -10.03
CA VAL A 146 -8.40 -14.75 -8.98
C VAL A 146 -8.93 -13.62 -8.10
N PRO A 147 -10.26 -13.51 -7.92
CA PRO A 147 -10.81 -12.64 -6.89
C PRO A 147 -10.30 -13.04 -5.52
N CYS A 148 -9.77 -12.06 -4.77
CA CYS A 148 -9.27 -12.24 -3.42
C CYS A 148 -10.15 -11.39 -2.48
N PRO A 149 -11.34 -11.86 -2.09
CA PRO A 149 -12.23 -11.09 -1.23
C PRO A 149 -11.59 -10.94 0.16
N LEU A 150 -11.26 -9.71 0.52
CA LEU A 150 -10.70 -9.37 1.83
C LEU A 150 -11.78 -8.84 2.76
N SER A 151 -11.77 -9.29 4.00
CA SER A 151 -12.61 -8.72 5.05
C SER A 151 -11.95 -7.46 5.62
N PRO A 152 -12.70 -6.37 5.85
CA PRO A 152 -12.18 -5.17 6.51
C PRO A 152 -11.61 -5.41 7.92
N GLN A 153 -11.93 -6.55 8.55
CA GLN A 153 -11.47 -6.91 9.89
C GLN A 153 -10.12 -7.64 9.86
N MET A 154 -9.66 -8.12 8.70
CA MET A 154 -8.39 -8.83 8.57
C MET A 154 -7.21 -7.95 8.99
N THR A 155 -6.25 -8.56 9.66
CA THR A 155 -4.96 -7.97 10.02
C THR A 155 -4.05 -7.85 8.80
N LEU A 156 -3.02 -7.00 8.89
CA LEU A 156 -2.02 -6.89 7.83
C LEU A 156 -1.39 -8.25 7.49
N ALA A 157 -1.07 -9.06 8.51
CA ALA A 157 -0.47 -10.38 8.31
C ALA A 157 -1.41 -11.35 7.58
N GLU A 158 -2.71 -11.35 7.91
CA GLU A 158 -3.72 -12.18 7.24
C GLU A 158 -3.92 -11.74 5.78
N VAL A 159 -3.98 -10.44 5.52
CA VAL A 159 -4.07 -9.91 4.15
C VAL A 159 -2.82 -10.28 3.36
N THR A 160 -1.62 -10.06 3.91
CA THR A 160 -0.36 -10.47 3.28
C THR A 160 -0.39 -11.97 2.95
N ALA A 161 -0.83 -12.82 3.88
CA ALA A 161 -0.91 -14.26 3.69
C ALA A 161 -1.88 -14.66 2.55
N GLU A 162 -3.05 -14.04 2.46
CA GLU A 162 -4.01 -14.32 1.38
C GLU A 162 -3.50 -13.83 0.02
N LEU A 163 -2.79 -12.70 -0.03
CA LEU A 163 -2.20 -12.19 -1.27
C LEU A 163 -1.08 -13.10 -1.81
N VAL A 164 -0.23 -13.66 -0.93
CA VAL A 164 0.92 -14.50 -1.34
C VAL A 164 0.60 -15.99 -1.44
N LYS A 165 -0.66 -16.39 -1.17
CA LYS A 165 -1.10 -17.78 -1.16
C LYS A 165 -1.00 -18.47 -2.53
N ASN A 166 -1.14 -17.69 -3.61
CA ASN A 166 -1.20 -18.23 -4.96
C ASN A 166 0.19 -18.29 -5.59
N PRO A 167 0.56 -19.40 -6.25
CA PRO A 167 1.88 -19.58 -6.83
C PRO A 167 2.17 -18.57 -7.97
N SER A 168 3.42 -18.10 -7.97
CA SER A 168 3.99 -17.14 -8.91
C SER A 168 4.27 -17.75 -10.30
N GLY A 169 4.05 -16.97 -11.36
CA GLY A 169 4.47 -17.25 -12.75
C GLY A 169 4.92 -15.95 -13.43
N ASN A 170 4.99 -15.89 -14.77
CA ASN A 170 5.05 -14.57 -15.44
C ASN A 170 3.79 -13.76 -15.13
N THR A 171 3.69 -12.53 -15.59
CA THR A 171 2.57 -11.64 -15.24
C THR A 171 1.99 -11.01 -16.49
N ASP A 172 0.65 -11.05 -16.62
CA ASP A 172 -0.07 -10.25 -17.60
C ASP A 172 -0.95 -9.21 -16.91
N SER A 173 -0.51 -7.95 -16.97
CA SER A 173 -1.18 -6.80 -16.35
C SER A 173 -2.45 -6.35 -17.08
N SER A 174 -2.78 -6.95 -18.22
CA SER A 174 -4.06 -6.73 -18.89
C SER A 174 -5.21 -7.52 -18.25
N LEU A 175 -4.92 -8.65 -17.60
CA LEU A 175 -5.92 -9.59 -17.07
C LEU A 175 -6.91 -8.95 -16.09
N PRO A 176 -6.52 -8.06 -15.16
CA PRO A 176 -7.48 -7.43 -14.25
C PRO A 176 -8.54 -6.59 -14.98
N ILE A 177 -8.15 -5.93 -16.09
CA ILE A 177 -9.03 -5.09 -16.89
C ILE A 177 -9.95 -5.97 -17.75
N THR A 178 -9.40 -7.01 -18.35
CA THR A 178 -10.18 -7.99 -19.13
C THR A 178 -11.21 -8.69 -18.24
N TRP A 179 -10.81 -9.14 -17.05
CA TRP A 179 -11.71 -9.73 -16.05
C TRP A 179 -12.86 -8.80 -15.70
N ALA A 180 -12.58 -7.51 -15.46
CA ALA A 180 -13.62 -6.53 -15.16
C ALA A 180 -14.58 -6.34 -16.34
N THR A 181 -14.07 -6.36 -17.57
CA THR A 181 -14.89 -6.30 -18.80
C THR A 181 -15.82 -7.50 -18.90
N GLU A 182 -15.26 -8.71 -18.79
CA GLU A 182 -16.00 -9.98 -18.95
C GLU A 182 -17.05 -10.21 -17.86
N ASN A 183 -16.79 -9.71 -16.65
CA ASN A 183 -17.69 -9.83 -15.52
C ASN A 183 -18.63 -8.63 -15.37
N GLY A 184 -18.64 -7.69 -16.32
CA GLY A 184 -19.50 -6.50 -16.31
C GLY A 184 -19.30 -5.62 -15.07
N LYS A 185 -18.09 -5.58 -14.50
CA LYS A 185 -17.78 -4.79 -13.31
C LYS A 185 -17.54 -3.35 -13.69
N GLY A 186 -18.30 -2.43 -13.10
CA GLY A 186 -18.09 -1.00 -13.27
C GLY A 186 -16.96 -0.50 -12.38
N VAL A 187 -15.84 -0.10 -12.98
CA VAL A 187 -14.61 0.30 -12.30
C VAL A 187 -14.22 1.68 -12.80
N ASP A 188 -14.00 2.62 -11.88
CA ASP A 188 -13.56 3.97 -12.22
C ASP A 188 -12.03 4.07 -12.22
N VAL A 189 -11.36 3.34 -11.32
CA VAL A 189 -9.90 3.37 -11.19
C VAL A 189 -9.35 1.96 -10.99
N PHE A 190 -8.50 1.53 -11.92
CA PHE A 190 -7.70 0.31 -11.83
C PHE A 190 -6.35 0.66 -11.19
N ILE A 191 -5.96 -0.07 -10.15
CA ILE A 191 -4.66 0.06 -9.48
C ILE A 191 -3.94 -1.28 -9.62
N ILE A 192 -2.84 -1.29 -10.37
CA ILE A 192 -2.01 -2.47 -10.57
C ILE A 192 -0.77 -2.36 -9.67
N LEU A 193 -0.60 -3.27 -8.73
CA LEU A 193 0.56 -3.34 -7.85
C LEU A 193 1.50 -4.44 -8.36
N THR A 194 2.73 -4.11 -8.72
CA THR A 194 3.73 -5.09 -9.21
C THR A 194 5.16 -4.67 -8.90
N ASN A 195 6.07 -5.65 -8.85
CA ASN A 195 7.50 -5.43 -8.73
C ASN A 195 8.20 -5.24 -10.08
N ASN A 196 7.55 -5.60 -11.19
CA ASN A 196 8.17 -5.54 -12.51
C ASN A 196 7.19 -5.04 -13.61
N PRO A 197 7.15 -3.73 -13.89
CA PRO A 197 6.30 -3.11 -14.91
C PRO A 197 6.71 -3.46 -16.33
N LEU A 198 7.89 -4.09 -16.52
CA LEU A 198 8.49 -4.32 -17.83
C LEU A 198 8.19 -5.71 -18.40
N TRP A 199 7.45 -6.56 -17.67
CA TRP A 199 7.07 -7.84 -18.23
C TRP A 199 6.12 -7.66 -19.41
N THR A 200 6.53 -8.27 -20.52
CA THR A 200 5.81 -8.30 -21.79
C THR A 200 4.48 -8.98 -21.57
N CYS A 201 3.43 -8.17 -21.39
CA CYS A 201 2.06 -8.64 -21.43
C CYS A 201 1.77 -9.13 -22.85
N THR A 202 0.94 -10.18 -23.00
CA THR A 202 0.52 -10.64 -24.33
C THR A 202 -0.32 -9.58 -25.04
N THR A 203 -1.04 -8.78 -24.24
CA THR A 203 -1.86 -7.63 -24.67
C THR A 203 -1.48 -6.40 -23.86
N SER A 204 -1.43 -5.22 -24.48
CA SER A 204 -1.13 -3.98 -23.75
C SER A 204 -2.22 -3.65 -22.72
N PRO A 205 -1.88 -3.35 -21.45
CA PRO A 205 -2.85 -2.86 -20.47
C PRO A 205 -3.57 -1.59 -20.93
N VAL A 206 -2.90 -0.75 -21.71
CA VAL A 206 -3.48 0.46 -22.30
C VAL A 206 -4.57 0.13 -23.32
N GLU A 207 -4.33 -0.86 -24.18
CA GLU A 207 -5.33 -1.33 -25.15
C GLU A 207 -6.53 -1.97 -24.46
N SER A 208 -6.27 -2.74 -23.41
CA SER A 208 -7.30 -3.38 -22.60
C SER A 208 -8.18 -2.33 -21.91
N LEU A 209 -7.58 -1.26 -21.38
CA LEU A 209 -8.33 -0.13 -20.82
C LEU A 209 -9.17 0.59 -21.88
N LYS A 210 -8.64 0.82 -23.08
CA LYS A 210 -9.41 1.42 -24.19
C LYS A 210 -10.62 0.56 -24.54
N LYS A 211 -10.45 -0.76 -24.65
CA LYS A 211 -11.55 -1.70 -24.92
C LYS A 211 -12.59 -1.69 -23.79
N TYR A 212 -12.15 -1.68 -22.53
CA TYR A 212 -13.03 -1.55 -21.37
C TYR A 212 -13.88 -0.27 -21.44
N ARG A 213 -13.24 0.90 -21.69
CA ARG A 213 -13.94 2.19 -21.82
C ARG A 213 -14.95 2.19 -22.97
N GLN A 214 -14.59 1.60 -24.12
CA GLN A 214 -15.50 1.47 -25.27
C GLN A 214 -16.70 0.58 -24.97
N THR A 215 -16.49 -0.50 -24.22
CA THR A 215 -17.52 -1.49 -23.91
C THR A 215 -18.50 -0.99 -22.84
N THR A 216 -17.98 -0.27 -21.84
CA THR A 216 -18.76 0.18 -20.67
C THR A 216 -19.24 1.63 -20.77
N GLY A 217 -18.66 2.43 -21.67
CA GLY A 217 -18.87 3.88 -21.73
C GLY A 217 -18.25 4.65 -20.56
N ALA A 218 -17.49 3.99 -19.67
CA ALA A 218 -16.89 4.61 -18.50
C ALA A 218 -15.59 5.35 -18.85
N SER A 219 -15.31 6.45 -18.14
CA SER A 219 -14.05 7.20 -18.22
C SER A 219 -13.01 6.65 -17.24
N SER A 220 -12.78 5.34 -17.27
CA SER A 220 -11.96 4.64 -16.26
C SER A 220 -10.48 4.99 -16.38
N LYS A 221 -9.77 5.01 -15.26
CA LYS A 221 -8.35 5.34 -15.17
C LYS A 221 -7.53 4.12 -14.78
N LEU A 222 -6.25 4.12 -15.17
CA LEU A 222 -5.30 3.07 -14.84
C LEU A 222 -4.09 3.67 -14.15
N VAL A 223 -3.82 3.19 -12.93
CA VAL A 223 -2.65 3.51 -12.14
C VAL A 223 -1.78 2.27 -12.05
N PHE A 224 -0.54 2.40 -12.49
CA PHE A 224 0.46 1.36 -12.41
C PHE A 224 1.44 1.71 -11.31
N CYS A 225 1.49 0.88 -10.26
CA CYS A 225 2.36 1.07 -9.09
C CYS A 225 3.49 0.04 -9.10
N GLY A 226 4.67 0.49 -9.52
CA GLY A 226 5.91 -0.28 -9.45
C GLY A 226 6.52 -0.23 -8.04
N LEU A 227 6.39 -1.31 -7.27
CA LEU A 227 6.87 -1.39 -5.89
C LEU A 227 8.40 -1.47 -5.78
N THR A 228 9.10 -1.99 -6.79
CA THR A 228 10.57 -2.12 -6.78
C THR A 228 11.27 -1.53 -7.99
N SER A 229 10.53 -1.21 -9.04
CA SER A 229 11.05 -0.83 -10.35
C SER A 229 11.03 0.68 -10.58
N TYR A 230 12.07 1.17 -11.26
CA TYR A 230 12.14 2.53 -11.81
C TYR A 230 11.66 2.62 -13.27
N GLY A 231 11.12 1.53 -13.83
CA GLY A 231 10.64 1.46 -15.21
C GLY A 231 9.26 2.08 -15.37
N HIS A 232 9.04 2.77 -16.49
CA HIS A 232 7.72 3.27 -16.88
C HIS A 232 6.96 2.14 -17.58
N ALA A 233 5.84 1.70 -17.02
CA ALA A 233 4.98 0.67 -17.63
C ALA A 233 4.31 1.18 -18.92
N PHE A 234 4.20 2.50 -19.06
CA PHE A 234 3.64 3.18 -20.23
C PHE A 234 4.71 4.06 -20.87
N THR A 235 4.87 3.95 -22.18
CA THR A 235 5.55 4.97 -22.98
C THR A 235 4.64 6.20 -23.11
N ASP A 236 5.22 7.35 -23.45
CA ASP A 236 4.52 8.65 -23.57
C ASP A 236 3.28 8.50 -24.47
N THR A 237 2.12 8.46 -23.83
CA THR A 237 0.81 8.29 -24.46
C THR A 237 0.02 9.54 -24.13
N GLY A 238 -0.66 10.12 -25.12
CA GLY A 238 -1.51 11.30 -24.88
C GLY A 238 -2.76 11.04 -24.02
N ASP A 239 -2.85 9.87 -23.37
CA ASP A 239 -4.00 9.44 -22.56
C ASP A 239 -3.83 9.92 -21.12
N ARG A 240 -4.61 10.95 -20.75
CA ARG A 240 -4.62 11.54 -19.40
C ARG A 240 -5.19 10.60 -18.32
N GLY A 241 -5.78 9.47 -18.71
CA GLY A 241 -6.29 8.47 -17.77
C GLY A 241 -5.28 7.40 -17.40
N LEU A 242 -3.99 7.60 -17.67
CA LEU A 242 -2.89 6.71 -17.30
C LEU A 242 -1.94 7.40 -16.32
N LEU A 243 -1.55 6.69 -15.26
CA LEU A 243 -0.59 7.18 -14.27
C LEU A 243 0.41 6.07 -13.93
N ASN A 244 1.70 6.40 -14.00
CA ASN A 244 2.78 5.55 -13.47
C ASN A 244 3.25 6.11 -12.11
N VAL A 245 3.35 5.23 -11.13
CA VAL A 245 3.91 5.52 -9.81
C VAL A 245 5.05 4.53 -9.56
N SER A 246 6.23 5.03 -9.26
CA SER A 246 7.42 4.21 -8.97
C SER A 246 7.87 4.40 -7.53
N GLY A 247 8.18 3.30 -6.87
CA GLY A 247 8.31 3.27 -5.42
C GLY A 247 6.96 3.44 -4.73
N PHE A 248 6.94 3.29 -3.41
CA PHE A 248 5.70 3.47 -2.66
C PHE A 248 5.94 4.20 -1.34
N ASP A 249 5.41 5.42 -1.27
CA ASP A 249 5.44 6.28 -0.10
C ASP A 249 4.07 6.93 0.16
N LEU A 250 4.00 7.84 1.13
CA LEU A 250 2.76 8.56 1.43
C LEU A 250 2.34 9.51 0.29
N GLY A 251 3.30 10.04 -0.47
CA GLY A 251 3.04 10.91 -1.61
C GLY A 251 2.31 10.17 -2.73
N ALA A 252 2.71 8.93 -3.02
CA ALA A 252 2.06 8.06 -4.00
C ALA A 252 0.55 7.94 -3.77
N LEU A 253 0.12 7.68 -2.54
CA LEU A 253 -1.32 7.58 -2.21
C LEU A 253 -2.06 8.89 -2.44
N THR A 254 -1.42 10.02 -2.13
CA THR A 254 -2.00 11.35 -2.38
C THR A 254 -2.14 11.63 -3.87
N VAL A 255 -1.14 11.24 -4.67
CA VAL A 255 -1.18 11.37 -6.14
C VAL A 255 -2.28 10.49 -6.72
N ILE A 256 -2.40 9.21 -6.29
CA ILE A 256 -3.46 8.30 -6.74
C ILE A 256 -4.83 8.88 -6.42
N ARG A 257 -5.01 9.44 -5.21
CA ARG A 257 -6.24 10.09 -4.80
C ARG A 257 -6.58 11.28 -5.70
N ASN A 258 -5.66 12.23 -5.86
CA ASN A 258 -5.86 13.43 -6.66
C ASN A 258 -6.16 13.07 -8.13
N PHE A 259 -5.43 12.09 -8.67
CA PHE A 259 -5.64 11.56 -10.00
C PHE A 259 -7.03 10.95 -10.16
N SER A 260 -7.51 10.19 -9.16
CA SER A 260 -8.85 9.61 -9.15
C SER A 260 -9.96 10.67 -9.12
N GLN A 261 -9.65 11.87 -8.64
CA GLN A 261 -10.57 13.02 -8.52
C GLN A 261 -10.44 14.06 -9.65
N ASP A 262 -9.58 13.83 -10.65
CA ASP A 262 -9.31 14.80 -11.72
C ASP A 262 -8.70 16.13 -11.21
N LEU A 263 -7.96 16.08 -10.09
CA LEU A 263 -7.28 17.25 -9.53
C LEU A 263 -5.89 17.50 -10.12
N ILE A 264 -5.36 16.53 -10.88
CA ILE A 264 -4.06 16.57 -11.59
C ILE A 264 -4.19 15.92 -12.96
#